data_AF-A0A537Z313-F1
#
_entry.id   AF-A0A537Z313-F1
#
_cell.length_a   1.000
_cell.length_b   1.000
_cell.length_c   1.000
_cell.angle_alpha   90.00
_cell.angle_beta   90.00
_cell.angle_gamma   90.00
#
_symmetry.space_group_name_H-M   'P 1'
#
loop_
_entity.id
_entity.type
_entity.pdbx_description
1 polymer ?
#
loop_
_entity_poly.entity_id
_entity_poly.type
_entity_poly.pdbx_seq_one_letter_code
_entity_poly.pdbx_strand_id
1 'polypeptide(L)'
;MLDVRVRYRPVTEIDRARAVLHTQQLRVDAAAGDLPGVSGEVAVLEWMRERITGRLDAAGLAELDTRVRDLRAASDAKNLPAAADHAARLAARLAARLRGLVTPGR
;
A
#
# COMPACT_ATOMS: atom_id res chain seq x y z
N MET A 1 26.47 -1.66 28.31
CA MET A 1 25.90 -0.51 27.58
C MET A 1 25.55 -0.98 26.19
N LEU A 2 24.26 -1.07 25.86
CA LEU A 2 23.79 -1.59 24.57
C LEU A 2 23.73 -0.43 23.58
N ASP A 3 24.62 -0.42 22.58
CA ASP A 3 24.62 0.56 21.50
C ASP A 3 23.46 0.23 20.53
N VAL A 4 22.27 0.77 20.81
CA VAL A 4 21.13 0.66 19.90
C VAL A 4 21.38 1.59 18.72
N ARG A 5 22.07 1.10 17.69
CA ARG A 5 22.18 1.82 16.42
C ARG A 5 20.84 1.73 15.72
N VAL A 6 20.03 2.80 15.83
CA VAL A 6 18.85 2.98 14.99
C VAL A 6 19.33 3.10 13.55
N ARG A 7 19.19 2.03 12.76
CA ARG A 7 19.43 2.09 11.31
C ARG A 7 18.37 3.01 10.73
N TYR A 8 18.74 4.25 10.45
CA TYR A 8 17.87 5.19 9.77
C TYR A 8 17.48 4.61 8.39
N ARG A 9 16.18 4.39 8.21
CA ARG A 9 15.57 4.04 6.93
C ARG A 9 14.81 5.27 6.42
N PRO A 10 14.88 5.59 5.11
CA PRO A 10 14.06 6.67 4.56
C PRO A 10 12.59 6.45 4.91
N VAL A 11 11.89 7.51 5.30
CA VAL A 11 10.45 7.48 5.63
C VAL A 11 9.62 6.81 4.53
N THR A 12 10.07 6.95 3.29
CA THR A 12 9.47 6.37 2.08
C THR A 12 9.49 4.85 2.07
N GLU A 13 10.59 4.26 2.55
CA GLU A 13 10.75 2.81 2.66
C GLU A 13 9.85 2.26 3.76
N ILE A 14 9.72 3.00 4.86
CA ILE A 14 8.82 2.65 5.98
C ILE A 14 7.35 2.74 5.55
N ASP A 15 6.94 3.84 4.92
CA ASP A 15 5.57 4.04 4.46
C ASP A 15 5.17 2.95 3.43
N ARG A 16 6.10 2.58 2.54
CA ARG A 16 5.92 1.49 1.59
C ARG A 16 5.81 0.12 2.26
N ALA A 17 6.68 -0.18 3.21
CA ALA A 17 6.63 -1.44 3.96
C ALA A 17 5.32 -1.56 4.76
N ARG A 18 4.86 -0.45 5.34
CA ARG A 18 3.58 -0.39 6.04
C ARG A 18 2.42 -0.62 5.07
N ALA A 19 2.43 0.00 3.88
CA ALA A 19 1.40 -0.25 2.89
C ALA A 19 1.33 -1.73 2.47
N VAL A 20 2.48 -2.40 2.34
CA VAL A 20 2.52 -3.86 2.09
C VAL A 20 1.89 -4.63 3.25
N LEU A 21 2.16 -4.27 4.50
CA LEU A 21 1.53 -4.92 5.66
C LEU A 21 -0.01 -4.80 5.61
N HIS A 22 -0.54 -3.62 5.33
CA HIS A 22 -2.00 -3.43 5.24
C HIS A 22 -2.63 -4.21 4.08
N THR A 23 -1.93 -4.38 2.94
CA THR A 23 -2.42 -5.30 1.89
C THR A 23 -2.46 -6.76 2.33
N GLN A 24 -1.63 -7.17 3.29
CA GLN A 24 -1.68 -8.50 3.87
C GLN A 24 -2.83 -8.63 4.87
N GLN A 25 -3.00 -7.64 5.76
CA GLN A 25 -4.11 -7.61 6.71
C GLN A 25 -5.46 -7.64 5.99
N LEU A 26 -5.64 -6.82 4.94
CA LEU A 26 -6.85 -6.83 4.11
C LEU A 26 -7.19 -8.22 3.57
N ARG A 27 -6.18 -8.99 3.16
CA ARG A 27 -6.38 -10.36 2.65
C ARG A 27 -6.78 -11.34 3.76
N VAL A 28 -6.26 -11.14 4.97
CA VAL A 28 -6.67 -11.91 6.16
C VAL A 28 -8.13 -11.60 6.49
N ASP A 29 -8.51 -10.33 6.52
CA ASP A 29 -9.89 -9.90 6.82
C ASP A 29 -10.86 -10.39 5.74
N ALA A 30 -10.48 -10.30 4.46
CA ALA A 30 -11.26 -10.84 3.36
C ALA A 30 -11.47 -12.35 3.45
N ALA A 31 -10.44 -13.12 3.83
CA ALA A 31 -10.55 -14.56 4.05
C ALA A 31 -11.42 -14.91 5.26
N ALA A 32 -11.48 -14.03 6.27
CA ALA A 32 -12.36 -14.16 7.43
C ALA A 32 -13.81 -13.72 7.17
N GLY A 33 -14.10 -13.13 6.00
CA GLY A 33 -15.42 -12.54 5.73
C GLY A 33 -15.66 -11.19 6.43
N ASP A 34 -14.62 -10.56 6.97
CA ASP A 34 -14.70 -9.33 7.74
C ASP A 34 -14.71 -8.10 6.83
N LEU A 35 -15.91 -7.76 6.33
CA LEU A 35 -16.13 -6.60 5.48
C LEU A 35 -15.75 -5.27 6.17
N PRO A 36 -16.08 -5.02 7.45
CA PRO A 36 -15.57 -3.87 8.19
C PRO A 36 -14.04 -3.80 8.23
N GLY A 37 -13.36 -4.92 8.51
CA GLY A 37 -11.90 -5.02 8.48
C GLY A 37 -11.32 -4.63 7.13
N VAL A 38 -11.82 -5.25 6.05
CA VAL A 38 -11.44 -4.90 4.66
C VAL A 38 -11.63 -3.41 4.37
N SER A 39 -12.78 -2.84 4.73
CA SER A 39 -13.07 -1.42 4.46
C SER A 39 -12.12 -0.50 5.24
N GLY A 40 -11.76 -0.86 6.47
CA GLY A 40 -10.78 -0.14 7.27
C GLY A 40 -9.38 -0.18 6.65
N GLU A 41 -8.95 -1.35 6.19
CA GLU A 41 -7.66 -1.52 5.52
C GLU A 41 -7.58 -0.75 4.20
N VAL A 42 -8.68 -0.67 3.43
CA VAL A 42 -8.74 0.19 2.23
C VAL A 42 -8.54 1.66 2.59
N ALA A 43 -9.23 2.17 3.60
CA ALA A 43 -9.08 3.57 4.03
C ALA A 43 -7.64 3.88 4.48
N VAL A 44 -7.00 2.93 5.17
CA VAL A 44 -5.59 3.05 5.56
C VAL A 44 -4.66 3.08 4.33
N LEU A 45 -4.91 2.25 3.31
CA LEU A 45 -4.14 2.25 2.07
C LEU A 45 -4.30 3.55 1.26
N GLU A 46 -5.49 4.14 1.23
CA GLU A 46 -5.75 5.46 0.65
C GLU A 46 -4.92 6.55 1.37
N TRP A 47 -4.87 6.52 2.70
CA TRP A 47 -4.03 7.46 3.44
C TRP A 47 -2.52 7.26 3.15
N MET A 48 -2.06 6.02 3.02
CA MET A 48 -0.65 5.76 2.67
C MET A 48 -0.31 6.18 1.26
N ARG A 49 -1.25 6.05 0.31
CA ARG A 49 -1.10 6.59 -1.04
C ARG A 49 -0.73 8.07 -0.97
N GLU A 50 -1.48 8.89 -0.23
CA GLU A 50 -1.20 10.33 -0.08
C GLU A 50 0.22 10.62 0.42
N ARG A 51 0.75 9.78 1.31
CA ARG A 51 2.11 9.94 1.85
C ARG A 51 3.20 9.55 0.85
N ILE A 52 2.88 8.71 -0.14
CA ILE A 52 3.84 8.18 -1.10
C ILE A 52 3.81 8.98 -2.43
N THR A 53 2.68 9.61 -2.78
CA THR A 53 2.45 10.26 -4.08
C THR A 53 3.55 11.24 -4.51
N GLY A 54 3.99 12.13 -3.60
CA GLY A 54 5.01 13.15 -3.89
C GLY A 54 6.43 12.63 -4.19
N ARG A 55 6.58 11.31 -4.31
CA ARG A 55 7.86 10.60 -4.45
C ARG A 55 7.86 9.62 -5.63
N LEU A 56 6.79 9.64 -6.41
CA LEU A 56 6.62 8.86 -7.62
C LEU A 56 6.69 9.78 -8.84
N ASP A 57 7.17 9.24 -9.96
CA ASP A 57 6.95 9.89 -11.26
C ASP A 57 5.46 9.80 -11.66
N ALA A 58 5.08 10.54 -12.70
CA ALA A 58 3.68 10.60 -13.15
C ALA A 58 3.12 9.21 -13.50
N ALA A 59 3.95 8.34 -14.07
CA ALA A 59 3.54 6.98 -14.43
C ALA A 59 3.29 6.12 -13.18
N GLY A 60 4.20 6.16 -12.20
CA GLY A 60 4.07 5.44 -10.94
C GLY A 60 2.89 5.94 -10.11
N LEU A 61 2.61 7.25 -10.13
CA LEU A 61 1.44 7.82 -9.48
C LEU A 61 0.15 7.33 -10.12
N ALA A 62 0.00 7.47 -11.45
CA ALA A 62 -1.20 7.01 -12.16
C ALA A 62 -1.45 5.50 -11.96
N GLU A 63 -0.36 4.72 -11.89
CA GLU A 63 -0.39 3.30 -11.65
C GLU A 63 -0.86 2.94 -10.23
N LEU A 64 -0.38 3.66 -9.21
CA LEU A 64 -0.80 3.49 -7.82
C LEU A 64 -2.27 3.89 -7.65
N ASP A 65 -2.68 5.00 -8.24
CA ASP A 65 -4.05 5.54 -8.17
C ASP A 65 -5.07 4.55 -8.71
N THR A 66 -4.75 3.95 -9.86
CA THR A 66 -5.62 2.95 -10.47
C THR A 66 -5.82 1.75 -9.55
N ARG A 67 -4.74 1.23 -8.96
CA ARG A 67 -4.83 0.07 -8.07
C ARG A 67 -5.60 0.34 -6.79
N VAL A 68 -5.39 1.51 -6.18
CA VAL A 68 -6.13 1.90 -4.97
C VAL A 68 -7.61 2.10 -5.30
N ARG A 69 -7.93 2.70 -6.46
CA ARG A 69 -9.30 2.87 -6.93
C ARG A 69 -10.01 1.53 -7.19
N ASP A 70 -9.34 0.60 -7.86
CA ASP A 70 -9.92 -0.72 -8.14
C ASP A 70 -10.18 -1.50 -6.84
N LEU A 71 -9.24 -1.41 -5.89
CA LEU A 71 -9.40 -1.99 -4.56
C LEU A 71 -10.59 -1.37 -3.82
N ARG A 72 -10.73 -0.05 -3.85
CA ARG A 72 -11.86 0.67 -3.26
C ARG A 72 -13.19 0.24 -3.87
N ALA A 73 -13.26 0.18 -5.20
CA ALA A 73 -14.46 -0.27 -5.91
C ALA A 73 -14.86 -1.70 -5.53
N ALA A 74 -13.89 -2.61 -5.38
CA ALA A 74 -14.17 -3.98 -4.93
C ALA A 74 -14.70 -4.03 -3.49
N SER A 75 -14.14 -3.22 -2.58
CA SER A 75 -14.61 -3.09 -1.20
C SER A 75 -16.03 -2.52 -1.11
N ASP A 76 -16.31 -1.45 -1.86
CA ASP A 76 -17.64 -0.82 -1.91
C ASP A 76 -18.69 -1.77 -2.50
N ALA A 77 -18.30 -2.59 -3.48
CA ALA A 77 -19.12 -3.66 -4.03
C ALA A 77 -19.25 -4.90 -3.09
N LYS A 78 -18.60 -4.87 -1.91
CA LYS A 78 -18.53 -5.98 -0.95
C LYS A 78 -17.99 -7.28 -1.54
N ASN A 79 -17.19 -7.17 -2.60
CA ASN A 79 -16.58 -8.30 -3.28
C ASN A 79 -15.24 -8.64 -2.60
N LEU A 80 -15.30 -9.39 -1.51
CA LEU A 80 -14.13 -9.74 -0.71
C LEU A 80 -13.06 -10.52 -1.51
N PRO A 81 -13.42 -11.50 -2.38
CA PRO A 81 -12.43 -12.15 -3.24
C PRO A 81 -11.71 -11.17 -4.16
N ALA A 82 -12.45 -10.27 -4.82
CA ALA A 82 -11.83 -9.27 -5.68
C ALA A 82 -10.96 -8.29 -4.88
N ALA A 83 -11.40 -7.85 -3.69
CA ALA A 83 -10.62 -6.98 -2.83
C ALA A 83 -9.28 -7.64 -2.42
N ALA A 84 -9.31 -8.92 -2.04
CA ALA A 84 -8.10 -9.68 -1.73
C ALA A 84 -7.14 -9.78 -2.92
N ASP A 85 -7.68 -10.01 -4.12
CA ASP A 85 -6.90 -10.06 -5.37
C ASP A 85 -6.26 -8.71 -5.72
N HIS A 86 -7.02 -7.62 -5.61
CA HIS A 86 -6.50 -6.27 -5.82
C HIS A 86 -5.43 -5.92 -4.78
N ALA A 87 -5.62 -6.29 -3.52
CA ALA A 87 -4.61 -6.13 -2.47
C ALA A 87 -3.33 -6.92 -2.78
N ALA A 88 -3.43 -8.17 -3.24
CA ALA A 88 -2.26 -8.95 -3.63
C ALA A 88 -1.49 -8.32 -4.80
N ARG A 89 -2.19 -7.81 -5.82
CA ARG A 89 -1.58 -7.08 -6.95
C ARG A 89 -0.92 -5.78 -6.51
N LEU A 90 -1.55 -5.05 -5.59
CA LEU A 90 -0.98 -3.84 -4.99
C LEU A 90 0.28 -4.18 -4.18
N ALA A 91 0.25 -5.22 -3.36
CA ALA A 91 1.40 -5.70 -2.59
C ALA A 91 2.59 -6.04 -3.49
N ALA A 92 2.36 -6.81 -4.57
CA ALA A 92 3.40 -7.16 -5.52
C ALA A 92 4.00 -5.92 -6.18
N ARG A 93 3.17 -4.92 -6.50
CA ARG A 93 3.63 -3.67 -7.10
C ARG A 93 4.37 -2.77 -6.12
N LEU A 94 3.97 -2.78 -4.85
CA LEU A 94 4.64 -2.13 -3.75
C LEU A 94 5.88 -2.91 -3.31
N ALA A 95 6.07 -4.18 -3.66
CA ALA A 95 7.30 -4.94 -3.37
C ALA A 95 8.33 -4.82 -4.51
N ALA A 96 7.86 -4.88 -5.76
CA ALA A 96 8.64 -4.49 -6.93
C ALA A 96 8.98 -2.99 -6.83
N ARG A 97 10.25 -2.61 -6.99
CA ARG A 97 10.66 -1.20 -6.96
C ARG A 97 9.71 -0.39 -7.85
N LEU A 98 8.96 0.56 -7.28
CA LEU A 98 8.28 1.59 -8.07
C LEU A 98 9.38 2.25 -8.91
N ARG A 99 9.27 2.15 -10.25
CA ARG A 99 10.11 2.93 -11.15
C ARG A 99 10.04 4.41 -10.69
N GLY A 100 11.17 5.11 -10.74
CA GLY A 100 11.19 6.55 -10.49
C GLY A 100 11.32 7.00 -9.02
N LEU A 101 12.09 6.30 -8.18
CA LEU A 101 12.63 6.96 -6.97
C LEU A 101 13.55 8.10 -7.42
N VAL A 102 13.01 9.32 -7.47
CA VAL A 102 13.80 10.54 -7.63
C VAL A 102 14.70 10.63 -6.40
N THR A 103 16.01 10.45 -6.60
CA THR A 103 17.00 10.85 -5.62
C THR A 103 16.86 12.36 -5.40
N PRO A 104 16.69 12.85 -4.16
CA PRO A 104 16.87 14.28 -3.92
C PRO A 104 18.30 14.63 -4.32
N GLY A 105 18.42 15.57 -5.26
CA GLY A 105 19.71 16.09 -5.71
C GLY A 105 20.48 16.64 -4.52
N ARG A 106 21.78 16.34 -4.49
CA ARG A 106 22.75 17.14 -3.75
C ARG A 106 23.14 18.34 -4.58
#